data_AF-A0A0G0PYV8-F1
#
_entry.id   AF-A0A0G0PYV8-F1
#
_cell.length_a   1.000
_cell.length_b   1.000
_cell.length_c   1.000
_cell.angle_alpha   90.00
_cell.angle_beta   90.00
_cell.angle_gamma   90.00
#
_symmetry.space_group_name_H-M   'P 1'
#
loop_
_entity.id
_entity.type
_entity.pdbx_description
1 polymer ?
#
loop_
_entity_poly.entity_id
_entity_poly.type
_entity_poly.pdbx_seq_one_letter_code
_entity_poly.pdbx_strand_id
1 'polypeptide(L)'
;TVAARRQIASFLIHKETARKLVDVIAPRFISRPGGYTRIIKLGRRTGDNAEEVMMEWVDHGKVAEASKTQSVKDTKTKKEEKKK
;
A
#
# COMPACT_ATOMS: atom_id res chain seq x y z
N THR A 1 10.27 10.06 -1.41
CA THR A 1 11.36 10.88 -1.99
C THR A 1 11.84 10.24 -3.29
N VAL A 2 12.56 10.98 -4.15
CA VAL A 2 13.17 10.41 -5.37
C VAL A 2 14.20 9.34 -5.02
N ALA A 3 14.98 9.56 -3.96
CA ALA A 3 15.94 8.59 -3.42
C ALA A 3 15.28 7.24 -3.08
N ALA A 4 14.16 7.25 -2.33
CA ALA A 4 13.45 6.03 -1.98
C ALA A 4 12.89 5.30 -3.22
N ARG A 5 12.36 6.04 -4.22
CA ARG A 5 11.89 5.43 -5.47
C ARG A 5 13.05 4.73 -6.22
N ARG A 6 14.26 5.30 -6.21
CA ARG A 6 15.45 4.67 -6.81
C ARG A 6 15.89 3.42 -6.04
N GLN A 7 15.88 3.45 -4.71
CA GLN A 7 16.19 2.28 -3.88
C GLN A 7 15.20 1.13 -4.10
N ILE A 8 13.92 1.46 -4.20
CA ILE A 8 12.87 0.47 -4.51
C ILE A 8 13.10 -0.12 -5.89
N ALA A 9 13.40 0.71 -6.90
CA ALA A 9 13.66 0.25 -8.26
C ALA A 9 14.97 -0.55 -8.41
N SER A 10 15.97 -0.35 -7.54
CA SER A 10 17.16 -1.21 -7.53
C SER A 10 16.88 -2.59 -6.94
N PHE A 11 15.92 -2.69 -6.01
CA PHE A 11 15.54 -3.97 -5.41
C PHE A 11 14.51 -4.73 -6.26
N LEU A 12 13.52 -4.02 -6.79
CA LEU A 12 12.49 -4.58 -7.64
C LEU A 12 12.95 -4.54 -9.10
N ILE A 13 13.23 -5.71 -9.67
CA ILE A 13 13.67 -5.90 -11.06
C ILE A 13 12.70 -5.23 -12.07
N HIS A 14 11.40 -5.24 -11.76
CA HIS A 14 10.36 -4.74 -12.67
C HIS A 14 9.86 -3.35 -12.28
N LYS A 15 9.95 -2.42 -13.25
CA LYS A 15 9.51 -1.01 -13.10
C LYS A 15 8.03 -0.88 -12.74
N GLU A 16 7.17 -1.70 -13.35
CA GLU A 16 5.73 -1.67 -13.08
C GLU A 16 5.40 -2.06 -11.64
N THR A 17 6.10 -3.05 -11.08
CA THR A 17 5.93 -3.47 -9.68
C THR A 17 6.37 -2.36 -8.73
N ALA A 18 7.51 -1.72 -9.01
CA ALA A 18 8.00 -0.59 -8.22
C ALA A 18 7.01 0.59 -8.24
N ARG A 19 6.44 0.89 -9.42
CA ARG A 19 5.41 1.92 -9.57
C ARG A 19 4.15 1.59 -8.78
N LYS A 20 3.63 0.35 -8.91
CA LYS A 20 2.45 -0.12 -8.19
C LYS A 20 2.65 -0.09 -6.67
N LEU A 21 3.83 -0.45 -6.18
CA LEU A 21 4.15 -0.40 -4.75
C LEU A 21 4.00 1.02 -4.20
N VAL A 22 4.56 2.02 -4.89
CA VAL A 22 4.58 3.40 -4.40
C VAL A 22 3.23 4.09 -4.63
N ASP A 23 2.62 3.91 -5.79
CA ASP A 23 1.46 4.70 -6.18
C ASP A 23 0.14 4.08 -5.66
N VAL A 24 0.08 2.76 -5.46
CA VAL A 24 -1.17 2.06 -5.08
C VAL A 24 -1.10 1.43 -3.69
N ILE A 25 0.00 0.79 -3.33
CA ILE A 25 0.11 0.01 -2.08
C ILE A 25 0.47 0.93 -0.91
N ALA A 26 1.51 1.76 -1.05
CA ALA A 26 1.99 2.62 0.02
C ALA A 26 0.91 3.56 0.63
N PRO A 27 0.01 4.19 -0.16
CA PRO A 27 -1.04 5.03 0.40
C PRO A 27 -2.01 4.30 1.33
N ARG A 28 -2.21 2.98 1.12
CA ARG A 28 -3.12 2.17 1.94
C ARG A 28 -2.63 1.98 3.38
N PHE A 29 -1.33 2.14 3.61
CA PHE A 29 -0.68 1.82 4.88
C PHE A 29 -0.15 3.05 5.63
N ILE A 30 -0.48 4.27 5.19
CA ILE A 30 0.02 5.52 5.82
C ILE A 30 -0.35 5.59 7.32
N SER A 31 -1.55 5.14 7.68
CA SER A 31 -2.02 5.19 9.07
C SER A 31 -1.50 4.06 9.96
N ARG A 32 -0.76 3.09 9.39
CA ARG A 32 -0.34 1.86 10.07
C ARG A 32 1.17 1.89 10.34
N PRO A 33 1.63 2.07 11.58
CA PRO A 33 3.04 2.01 11.92
C PRO A 33 3.51 0.55 12.09
N GLY A 34 3.65 -0.19 10.99
CA GLY A 34 4.21 -1.55 10.97
C GLY A 34 3.19 -2.69 10.86
N GLY A 35 3.68 -3.91 10.61
CA GLY A 35 2.83 -5.10 10.41
C GLY A 35 1.96 -5.00 9.15
N TYR A 36 2.60 -4.84 7.98
CA TYR A 36 1.88 -4.66 6.70
C TYR A 36 1.35 -5.97 6.09
N THR A 37 1.97 -7.09 6.47
CA THR A 37 1.63 -8.44 5.99
C THR A 37 1.09 -9.32 7.11
N ARG A 38 0.29 -10.32 6.74
CA ARG A 38 -0.24 -11.37 7.60
C ARG A 38 0.15 -12.74 7.03
N ILE A 39 0.40 -13.69 7.92
CA ILE A 39 0.67 -15.09 7.59
C ILE A 39 -0.49 -15.95 8.13
N ILE A 40 -1.08 -16.77 7.28
CA ILE A 40 -2.10 -17.76 7.63
C ILE A 40 -1.52 -19.15 7.32
N LYS A 41 -1.44 -20.02 8.33
CA LYS A 41 -0.92 -21.38 8.16
C LYS A 41 -1.97 -22.24 7.44
N LEU A 42 -1.58 -22.90 6.35
CA LEU A 42 -2.47 -23.75 5.56
C LEU A 42 -2.29 -25.25 5.86
N GLY A 43 -1.20 -25.62 6.53
CA GLY A 43 -0.88 -27.01 6.85
C GLY A 43 0.34 -27.47 6.05
N ARG A 44 0.32 -28.72 5.58
CA ARG A 44 1.46 -29.33 4.87
C ARG A 44 1.10 -29.71 3.45
N ARG A 45 2.01 -29.46 2.52
CA ARG A 45 1.89 -29.82 1.11
C ARG A 45 1.99 -31.33 0.93
N THR A 46 1.08 -31.86 0.11
CA THR A 46 1.08 -33.27 -0.27
C THR A 46 2.28 -33.60 -1.15
N GLY A 47 3.03 -34.65 -0.80
CA GLY A 47 4.15 -35.17 -1.58
C GLY A 47 5.53 -34.92 -0.94
N ASP A 48 5.77 -33.72 -0.44
CA ASP A 48 7.05 -33.34 0.21
C ASP A 48 6.90 -32.91 1.67
N ASN A 49 5.67 -32.88 2.21
CA ASN A 49 5.37 -32.55 3.61
C ASN A 49 5.85 -31.14 4.01
N ALA A 50 6.08 -30.24 3.04
CA ALA A 50 6.52 -28.88 3.29
C ALA A 50 5.40 -28.06 3.97
N GLU A 51 5.73 -27.23 4.96
CA GLU A 51 4.74 -26.35 5.59
C GLU A 51 4.36 -25.20 4.65
N GLU A 52 3.06 -25.05 4.39
CA GLU A 52 2.53 -23.99 3.54
C GLU A 52 1.85 -22.90 4.34
N VAL A 53 2.01 -21.68 3.84
CA VAL A 53 1.37 -20.49 4.38
C VAL A 53 0.82 -19.62 3.26
N MET A 54 -0.35 -19.03 3.50
CA MET A 54 -0.87 -17.93 2.70
C MET A 54 -0.36 -16.63 3.32
N MET A 55 0.32 -15.82 2.51
CA MET A 55 0.74 -14.47 2.91
C MET A 55 -0.15 -13.43 2.24
N GLU A 56 -0.70 -12.52 3.02
CA GLU A 56 -1.60 -11.47 2.54
C GLU A 56 -1.27 -10.08 3.12
N TRP A 57 -1.81 -9.05 2.48
CA TRP A 57 -1.79 -7.69 3.00
C TRP A 57 -2.85 -7.53 4.10
N VAL A 58 -2.52 -6.85 5.20
CA VAL A 58 -3.44 -6.72 6.35
C VAL A 58 -4.73 -5.96 6.01
N ASP A 59 -4.63 -4.92 5.17
CA ASP A 59 -5.76 -4.06 4.79
C ASP A 59 -6.27 -4.34 3.35
N HIS A 60 -6.19 -5.60 2.92
CA HIS A 60 -6.76 -6.05 1.66
C HIS A 60 -8.30 -5.84 1.66
N GLY A 61 -8.80 -4.92 0.83
CA GLY A 61 -10.23 -4.65 0.66
C GLY A 61 -10.77 -3.31 1.23
N LYS A 62 -10.01 -2.58 2.07
CA LYS A 62 -10.49 -1.32 2.70
C LYS A 62 -10.34 -0.05 1.84
N VAL A 63 -10.30 -0.18 0.52
CA VAL A 63 -9.92 0.91 -0.39
C VAL A 63 -11.04 1.92 -0.67
N ALA A 64 -12.28 1.64 -0.24
CA ALA A 64 -13.44 2.47 -0.58
C ALA A 64 -13.61 3.75 0.25
N GLU A 65 -13.02 3.86 1.44
CA GLU A 65 -13.37 4.95 2.38
C GLU A 65 -12.29 6.02 2.57
N ALA A 66 -11.01 5.70 2.34
CA ALA A 66 -9.91 6.64 2.62
C ALA A 66 -9.70 7.72 1.56
N SER A 67 -10.19 7.54 0.32
CA SER A 67 -10.00 8.50 -0.78
C SER A 67 -10.97 9.68 -0.77
N LYS A 68 -12.03 9.67 0.06
CA LYS A 68 -13.00 10.78 0.14
C LYS A 68 -12.55 11.94 1.04
N THR A 69 -11.58 11.73 1.94
CA THR A 69 -11.20 12.77 2.92
C THR A 69 -10.18 13.77 2.39
N GLN A 70 -9.45 13.44 1.31
CA GLN A 70 -8.42 14.33 0.75
C GLN A 70 -8.98 15.34 -0.27
N SER A 71 -10.04 15.01 -1.02
CA SER A 71 -10.65 15.94 -2.00
C SER A 71 -11.42 17.10 -1.34
N VAL A 72 -11.86 16.95 -0.09
CA VAL A 72 -12.61 17.99 0.63
C VAL A 72 -11.71 19.10 1.17
N LYS A 73 -10.44 18.81 1.50
CA LYS A 73 -9.51 19.84 2.02
C LYS A 73 -9.01 20.80 0.94
N ASP A 74 -8.80 20.34 -0.29
CA ASP A 74 -8.30 21.20 -1.37
C ASP A 74 -9.36 22.17 -1.92
N THR A 75 -10.65 21.88 -1.72
CA THR A 75 -11.74 22.75 -2.23
C THR A 75 -12.06 23.90 -1.27
N LYS A 76 -11.73 23.75 0.04
CA LYS A 76 -12.06 24.79 1.05
C LYS A 76 -11.03 25.93 1.07
N THR A 77 -9.74 25.62 0.91
CA THR A 77 -8.66 26.63 0.95
C THR A 77 -8.71 27.58 -0.26
N LYS A 78 -9.19 27.11 -1.43
CA LYS A 78 -9.25 27.93 -2.65
C LYS A 78 -10.41 28.93 -2.71
N LYS A 79 -11.41 28.81 -1.80
CA LYS A 79 -12.59 29.69 -1.78
C LYS A 79 -12.43 30.91 -0.86
N GLU A 80 -11.57 30.82 0.16
CA GLU A 80 -11.25 31.96 1.04
C GLU A 80 -10.26 32.95 0.40
N GLU A 81 -9.33 32.48 -0.42
CA GLU A 81 -8.32 33.33 -1.07
C GLU A 81 -8.88 34.20 -2.21
N LYS A 82 -10.07 33.87 -2.73
CA LYS A 82 -10.75 34.66 -3.77
C LYS A 82 -11.71 35.74 -3.24
N LYS A 83 -11.83 35.88 -1.92
CA LYS A 83 -12.78 36.80 -1.27
C LYS A 83 -12.11 37.91 -0.45
N LYS A 84 -10.80 38.09 -0.59
CA LYS A 84 -10.03 39.13 0.09
C LYS A 84 -9.33 40.02 -0.92
#